data_AF-A0A356TLS6-F1
#
_entry.id   AF-A0A356TLS6-F1
#
_cell.length_a   1.000
_cell.length_b   1.000
_cell.length_c   1.000
_cell.angle_alpha   90.00
_cell.angle_beta   90.00
_cell.angle_gamma   90.00
#
_symmetry.space_group_name_H-M   'P 1'
#
loop_
_entity.id
_entity.type
_entity.pdbx_description
1 polymer ?
#
loop_
_entity_poly.entity_id
_entity_poly.type
_entity_poly.pdbx_seq_one_letter_code
_entity_poly.pdbx_strand_id
1 'polypeptide(L)'
;MPELDRVEDVTATERPEPLVRGDDRLTPSTDARFRLDFDDAAHRLVTLRHGAMLFDLAPLPEGHVFAVRTPHLEARVTGTVFLVEVQESGTAVEVFEGSVLVLDEGRARLLRAGQRVGDVQAAALRVEGEAAARARGRPAPLAATNEEGRASSPAPRRRRRANAPPRAAPPTPEAARALIVEGEAEEALALARSVPPSPTWRYVEADALRALGRGAAAASAYDDAAGGLEG
;
A
#
# COMPACT_ATOMS: atom_id res chain seq x y z
N MET A 1 9.10 27.88 24.41
CA MET A 1 7.80 27.18 24.54
C MET A 1 6.96 27.62 23.35
N PRO A 2 6.64 26.66 22.47
CA PRO A 2 5.38 25.91 22.56
C PRO A 2 5.67 24.39 22.70
N GLU A 3 5.07 23.74 23.69
CA GLU A 3 3.91 22.83 23.56
C GLU A 3 4.25 21.56 22.77
N LEU A 4 4.80 20.60 23.52
CA LEU A 4 4.87 19.18 23.21
C LEU A 4 3.43 18.69 22.95
N ASP A 5 3.04 18.56 21.68
CA ASP A 5 1.73 18.01 21.29
C ASP A 5 1.73 16.49 21.51
N ARG A 6 1.45 16.14 22.77
CA ARG A 6 0.73 14.97 23.26
C ARG A 6 0.98 13.62 22.56
N VAL A 7 1.90 12.86 23.15
CA VAL A 7 1.89 11.38 23.10
C VAL A 7 0.72 10.83 23.94
N GLU A 8 -0.48 10.76 23.37
CA GLU A 8 -1.62 10.09 24.03
C GLU A 8 -1.57 8.57 23.74
N ASP A 9 -1.23 7.78 24.75
CA ASP A 9 -1.49 6.34 24.76
C ASP A 9 -2.98 6.15 25.09
N VAL A 10 -3.78 5.94 24.05
CA VAL A 10 -5.23 5.81 24.20
C VAL A 10 -5.58 4.33 24.20
N THR A 11 -5.98 3.82 25.36
CA THR A 11 -6.71 2.56 25.46
C THR A 11 -8.19 2.82 25.25
N ALA A 12 -8.73 2.26 24.18
CA ALA A 12 -10.17 2.24 23.95
C ALA A 12 -10.90 1.51 25.09
N THR A 13 -12.04 2.05 25.55
CA THR A 13 -12.97 1.38 26.48
C THR A 13 -14.05 0.61 25.70
N GLU A 14 -14.97 -0.08 26.39
CA GLU A 14 -15.99 -0.99 25.82
C GLU A 14 -16.69 -0.52 24.53
N ARG A 15 -16.82 0.80 24.33
CA ARG A 15 -17.17 1.44 23.05
C ARG A 15 -16.37 2.73 22.90
N PRO A 16 -15.21 2.72 22.25
CA PRO A 16 -14.47 3.96 22.11
C PRO A 16 -15.19 4.90 21.15
N GLU A 17 -15.25 6.18 21.49
CA GLU A 17 -15.83 7.18 20.61
C GLU A 17 -14.94 7.35 19.38
N PRO A 18 -15.51 7.51 18.17
CA PRO A 18 -14.73 7.78 16.98
C PRO A 18 -13.99 9.12 17.14
N LEU A 19 -12.68 9.12 16.92
CA LEU A 19 -11.90 10.34 16.86
C LEU A 19 -12.16 11.02 15.52
N VAL A 20 -12.76 12.21 15.56
CA VAL A 20 -13.03 13.03 14.38
C VAL A 20 -12.12 14.25 14.37
N ARG A 21 -11.35 14.42 13.29
CA ARG A 21 -10.43 15.55 13.06
C ARG A 21 -10.74 16.12 11.67
N GLY A 22 -11.55 17.17 11.62
CA GLY A 22 -12.00 17.73 10.34
C GLY A 22 -12.87 16.73 9.58
N ASP A 23 -12.40 16.27 8.41
CA ASP A 23 -13.06 15.25 7.58
C ASP A 23 -12.49 13.83 7.82
N ASP A 24 -11.47 13.70 8.67
CA ASP A 24 -10.85 12.44 9.02
C ASP A 24 -11.57 11.83 10.23
N ARG A 25 -12.02 10.58 10.10
CA ARG A 25 -12.66 9.82 11.17
C ARG A 25 -11.89 8.52 11.44
N LEU A 26 -11.51 8.32 12.69
CA LEU A 26 -10.80 7.14 13.16
C LEU A 26 -11.68 6.42 14.18
N THR A 27 -12.13 5.20 13.87
CA THR A 27 -12.93 4.37 14.78
C THR A 27 -12.09 3.21 15.31
N PRO A 28 -11.55 3.30 16.54
CA PRO A 28 -10.87 2.17 17.17
C PRO A 28 -11.85 1.06 17.62
N SER A 29 -11.35 -0.16 17.78
CA SER A 29 -12.06 -1.24 18.46
C SER A 29 -11.91 -1.12 19.97
N THR A 30 -12.77 -1.80 20.71
CA THR A 30 -12.78 -1.87 22.19
C THR A 30 -11.44 -2.25 22.83
N ASP A 31 -10.58 -2.98 22.13
CA ASP A 31 -9.29 -3.45 22.65
C ASP A 31 -8.10 -2.80 21.91
N ALA A 32 -8.38 -1.73 21.17
CA ALA A 32 -7.35 -1.01 20.43
C ALA A 32 -6.39 -0.29 21.37
N ARG A 33 -5.09 -0.51 21.13
CA ARG A 33 -3.98 0.22 21.76
C ARG A 33 -3.21 0.94 20.69
N PHE A 34 -3.34 2.26 20.65
CA PHE A 34 -2.72 3.08 19.62
C PHE A 34 -2.14 4.36 20.19
N ARG A 35 -1.17 4.89 19.46
CA ARG A 35 -0.54 6.19 19.72
C ARG A 35 -0.62 7.01 18.44
N LEU A 36 -1.10 8.24 18.54
CA LEU A 36 -1.12 9.17 17.42
C LEU A 36 0.06 10.13 17.55
N ASP A 37 0.71 10.40 16.43
CA ASP A 37 1.87 11.28 16.31
C ASP A 37 1.63 12.15 15.07
N PHE A 38 1.26 13.40 15.32
CA PHE A 38 0.88 14.37 14.29
C PHE A 38 1.86 15.56 14.28
N ASP A 39 3.15 15.27 14.48
CA ASP A 39 4.21 16.29 14.61
C ASP A 39 4.30 17.20 13.37
N ASP A 40 3.94 16.67 12.20
CA ASP A 40 3.89 17.40 10.94
C ASP A 40 2.55 17.20 10.21
N ALA A 41 1.96 18.30 9.73
CA ALA A 41 0.66 18.25 9.05
C ALA A 41 0.69 17.44 7.75
N ALA A 42 1.86 17.37 7.09
CA ALA A 42 2.10 16.58 5.89
C ALA A 42 2.52 15.12 6.20
N HIS A 43 3.03 14.84 7.39
CA HIS A 43 3.43 13.49 7.82
C HIS A 43 2.71 13.06 9.10
N ARG A 44 1.56 12.41 8.93
CA ARG A 44 0.75 11.90 10.06
C ARG A 44 1.10 10.44 10.34
N LEU A 45 1.47 10.12 11.57
CA LEU A 45 1.85 8.76 11.97
C LEU A 45 0.93 8.23 13.07
N VAL A 46 0.30 7.08 12.84
CA VAL A 46 -0.45 6.35 13.86
C VAL A 46 0.26 5.03 14.15
N THR A 47 0.66 4.81 15.40
CA THR A 47 1.22 3.53 15.83
C THR A 47 0.14 2.69 16.47
N LEU A 48 -0.32 1.63 15.80
CA LEU A 48 -1.30 0.67 16.33
C LEU A 48 -0.54 -0.56 16.86
N ARG A 49 -0.58 -0.80 18.16
CA ARG A 49 0.13 -1.90 18.82
C ARG A 49 -0.73 -3.16 18.97
N HIS A 50 -2.03 -2.98 19.16
CA HIS A 50 -2.97 -4.08 19.40
C HIS A 50 -4.39 -3.67 19.03
N GLY A 51 -5.24 -4.64 18.70
CA GLY A 51 -6.64 -4.43 18.37
C GLY A 51 -6.84 -3.95 16.94
N ALA A 52 -8.00 -3.35 16.66
CA ALA A 52 -8.39 -2.95 15.32
C ALA A 52 -8.75 -1.47 15.27
N MET A 53 -8.56 -0.84 14.11
CA MET A 53 -8.90 0.56 13.90
C MET A 53 -9.33 0.77 12.46
N LEU A 54 -10.54 1.32 12.28
CA LEU A 54 -11.04 1.80 11.00
C LEU A 54 -10.57 3.23 10.80
N PHE A 55 -9.99 3.48 9.64
CA PHE A 55 -9.54 4.78 9.19
C PHE A 55 -10.41 5.20 8.01
N ASP A 56 -11.12 6.31 8.18
CA ASP A 56 -11.92 6.97 7.18
C ASP A 56 -11.29 8.35 6.94
N LEU A 57 -10.30 8.40 6.04
CA LEU A 57 -9.52 9.60 5.78
C LEU A 57 -9.98 10.28 4.49
N ALA A 58 -10.01 11.61 4.51
CA ALA A 58 -10.18 12.39 3.31
C ALA A 58 -9.01 12.18 2.33
N PRO A 59 -9.21 12.39 1.01
CA PRO A 59 -8.12 12.50 0.06
C PRO A 59 -7.10 13.53 0.58
N LEU A 60 -5.88 13.08 0.85
CA LEU A 60 -4.82 13.95 1.35
C LEU A 60 -4.26 14.76 0.16
N PRO A 61 -3.94 16.06 0.37
CA PRO A 61 -3.33 16.87 -0.68
C PRO A 61 -1.97 16.32 -1.12
N GLU A 62 -1.55 16.64 -2.34
CA GLU A 62 -0.31 16.13 -2.91
C GLU A 62 0.89 16.40 -1.99
N GLY A 63 1.71 15.37 -1.74
CA GLY A 63 2.82 15.44 -0.80
C GLY A 63 2.49 15.11 0.66
N HIS A 64 1.21 14.96 1.03
CA HIS A 64 0.82 14.53 2.36
C HIS A 64 0.69 13.01 2.43
N VAL A 65 1.26 12.40 3.47
CA VAL A 65 1.24 10.96 3.69
C VAL A 65 0.74 10.68 5.10
N PHE A 66 -0.17 9.72 5.20
CA PHE A 66 -0.60 9.14 6.46
C PHE A 66 -0.01 7.75 6.58
N ALA A 67 0.74 7.50 7.64
CA ALA A 67 1.41 6.24 7.91
C ALA A 67 0.81 5.59 9.15
N VAL A 68 0.44 4.31 9.05
CA VAL A 68 0.05 3.46 10.18
C VAL A 68 1.15 2.45 10.42
N ARG A 69 1.81 2.53 11.56
CA ARG A 69 2.87 1.61 11.95
C ARG A 69 2.32 0.58 12.93
N THR A 70 2.49 -0.69 12.60
CA THR A 70 2.22 -1.81 13.50
C THR A 70 3.53 -2.50 13.88
N PRO A 71 3.54 -3.43 14.85
CA PRO A 71 4.73 -4.21 15.17
C PRO A 71 5.25 -5.06 13.99
N HIS A 72 4.38 -5.34 13.00
CA HIS A 72 4.68 -6.24 11.89
C HIS A 72 4.89 -5.50 10.57
N LEU A 73 4.13 -4.43 10.31
CA LEU A 73 4.14 -3.73 9.03
C LEU A 73 3.91 -2.22 9.17
N GLU A 74 4.21 -1.48 8.11
CA GLU A 74 3.89 -0.05 7.98
C GLU A 74 2.98 0.16 6.77
N ALA A 75 1.79 0.72 6.97
CA ALA A 75 0.84 1.04 5.91
C ALA A 75 0.86 2.54 5.62
N ARG A 76 1.23 2.94 4.40
CA ARG A 76 1.21 4.33 3.93
C ARG A 76 0.02 4.57 3.00
N VAL A 77 -0.70 5.65 3.24
CA VAL A 77 -1.91 6.02 2.49
C VAL A 77 -1.92 7.50 2.15
N THR A 78 -2.55 7.83 1.03
CA THR A 78 -2.72 9.21 0.53
C THR A 78 -4.20 9.65 0.58
N GLY A 79 -5.03 8.96 1.36
CA GLY A 79 -6.45 9.28 1.58
C GLY A 79 -7.38 8.19 1.06
N THR A 80 -7.95 7.43 2.00
CA THR A 80 -8.63 6.14 1.76
C THR A 80 -9.47 5.71 2.95
N VAL A 81 -10.46 4.84 2.71
CA VAL A 81 -11.14 4.07 3.76
C VAL A 81 -10.51 2.69 3.89
N PHE A 82 -9.93 2.38 5.05
CA PHE A 82 -9.25 1.12 5.30
C PHE A 82 -9.31 0.71 6.77
N LEU A 83 -9.26 -0.60 7.01
CA LEU A 83 -9.25 -1.19 8.34
C LEU A 83 -7.90 -1.87 8.58
N VAL A 84 -7.29 -1.57 9.72
CA VAL A 84 -6.08 -2.24 10.20
C VAL A 84 -6.42 -2.98 11.47
N GLU A 85 -6.01 -4.24 11.56
CA GLU A 85 -6.14 -5.08 12.74
C GLU A 85 -4.79 -5.69 13.08
N VAL A 86 -4.38 -5.57 14.33
CA VAL A 86 -3.16 -6.14 14.88
C VAL A 86 -3.55 -7.20 15.90
N GLN A 87 -3.19 -8.44 15.60
CA GLN A 87 -3.35 -9.60 16.46
C GLN A 87 -1.97 -10.17 16.81
N GLU A 88 -1.92 -11.06 17.80
CA GLU A 88 -0.67 -11.77 18.15
C GLU A 88 -0.09 -12.57 16.95
N SER A 89 -0.96 -13.06 16.07
CA SER A 89 -0.59 -13.84 14.88
C SER A 89 -0.06 -12.98 13.71
N GLY A 90 -0.17 -11.65 13.79
CA GLY A 90 0.24 -10.73 12.75
C GLY A 90 -0.72 -9.56 12.53
N THR A 91 -0.46 -8.77 11.50
CA THR A 91 -1.32 -7.63 11.12
C THR A 91 -2.14 -7.97 9.88
N ALA A 92 -3.43 -7.68 9.95
CA ALA A 92 -4.35 -7.73 8.83
C ALA A 92 -4.74 -6.31 8.40
N VAL A 93 -4.81 -6.08 7.08
CA VAL A 93 -5.23 -4.80 6.50
C VAL A 93 -6.25 -5.07 5.41
N GLU A 94 -7.39 -4.40 5.45
CA GLU A 94 -8.44 -4.46 4.44
C GLU A 94 -8.73 -3.07 3.91
N VAL A 95 -8.68 -2.90 2.59
CA VAL A 95 -8.89 -1.61 1.92
C VAL A 95 -10.29 -1.60 1.32
N PHE A 96 -11.13 -0.65 1.74
CA PHE A 96 -12.48 -0.49 1.20
C PHE A 96 -12.50 0.52 0.06
N GLU A 97 -11.68 1.58 0.13
CA GLU A 97 -11.61 2.63 -0.89
C GLU A 97 -10.17 3.09 -1.12
N GLY A 98 -9.83 3.41 -2.37
CA GLY A 98 -8.51 3.91 -2.78
C GLY A 98 -7.37 2.88 -2.73
N SER A 99 -6.17 3.30 -2.32
CA SER A 99 -4.96 2.46 -2.31
C SER A 99 -4.09 2.65 -1.07
N VAL A 100 -3.55 1.55 -0.56
CA VAL A 100 -2.70 1.48 0.64
C VAL A 100 -1.40 0.77 0.31
N LEU A 101 -0.27 1.40 0.58
CA LEU A 101 1.05 0.79 0.42
C LEU A 101 1.48 0.15 1.74
N VAL A 102 1.50 -1.17 1.79
CA VAL A 102 1.95 -1.95 2.96
C VAL A 102 3.43 -2.29 2.80
N LEU A 103 4.23 -1.98 3.82
CA LEU A 103 5.65 -2.28 3.92
C LEU A 103 5.85 -3.33 5.02
N ASP A 104 6.25 -4.53 4.63
CA ASP A 104 6.40 -5.70 5.52
C ASP A 104 7.78 -6.33 5.29
N GLU A 105 8.65 -6.33 6.31
CA GLU A 105 10.02 -6.86 6.25
C GLU A 105 10.82 -6.43 4.99
N GLY A 106 10.68 -5.16 4.57
CA GLY A 106 11.35 -4.62 3.38
C GLY A 106 10.65 -4.91 2.05
N ARG A 107 9.51 -5.60 2.04
CA ARG A 107 8.66 -5.78 0.87
C ARG A 107 7.54 -4.74 0.85
N ALA A 108 7.46 -3.99 -0.25
CA ALA A 108 6.37 -3.06 -0.50
C ALA A 108 5.25 -3.75 -1.30
N ARG A 109 4.02 -3.70 -0.79
CA ARG A 109 2.82 -4.25 -1.43
C ARG A 109 1.72 -3.20 -1.47
N LEU A 110 1.34 -2.80 -2.68
CA LEU A 110 0.17 -1.95 -2.88
C LEU A 110 -1.12 -2.79 -2.81
N LEU A 111 -2.00 -2.44 -1.89
CA LEU A 111 -3.38 -2.93 -1.77
C LEU A 111 -4.32 -1.89 -2.35
N ARG A 112 -5.28 -2.31 -3.17
CA ARG A 112 -6.35 -1.46 -3.70
C ARG A 112 -7.68 -1.79 -3.03
N ALA A 113 -8.69 -0.95 -3.22
CA ALA A 113 -10.07 -1.22 -2.82
C ALA A 113 -10.51 -2.66 -3.14
N GLY A 114 -11.06 -3.35 -2.14
CA GLY A 114 -11.45 -4.77 -2.21
C GLY A 114 -10.30 -5.76 -1.97
N GLN A 115 -9.06 -5.30 -1.79
CA GLN A 115 -7.92 -6.15 -1.45
C GLN A 115 -7.63 -6.13 0.04
N ARG A 116 -7.13 -7.27 0.54
CA ARG A 116 -6.72 -7.44 1.92
C ARG A 116 -5.45 -8.26 2.06
N VAL A 117 -4.79 -8.09 3.20
CA VAL A 117 -3.68 -8.91 3.70
C VAL A 117 -4.05 -9.42 5.09
N GLY A 118 -3.67 -10.65 5.41
CA GLY A 118 -4.09 -11.31 6.65
C GLY A 118 -5.58 -11.67 6.66
N ASP A 119 -6.04 -12.11 7.83
CA ASP A 119 -7.44 -12.42 8.09
C ASP A 119 -7.97 -11.43 9.13
N VAL A 120 -8.94 -10.59 8.71
CA VAL A 120 -9.52 -9.53 9.55
C VAL A 120 -10.73 -10.08 10.30
N GLN A 121 -10.66 -10.07 11.63
CA GLN A 121 -11.67 -10.64 12.52
C GLN A 121 -12.66 -9.62 13.08
N ALA A 122 -12.34 -8.32 13.05
CA ALA A 122 -13.21 -7.24 13.48
C ALA A 122 -14.42 -7.01 12.56
N ALA A 123 -15.37 -7.94 12.55
CA ALA A 123 -16.56 -7.91 11.70
C ALA A 123 -17.38 -6.60 11.84
N ALA A 124 -17.50 -6.06 13.05
CA ALA A 124 -18.21 -4.80 13.28
C ALA A 124 -17.55 -3.61 12.56
N LEU A 125 -16.23 -3.48 12.64
CA LEU A 125 -15.48 -2.43 11.96
C LEU A 125 -15.45 -2.64 10.44
N ARG A 126 -15.52 -3.88 9.96
CA ARG A 126 -15.65 -4.16 8.52
C ARG A 126 -16.97 -3.64 7.95
N VAL A 127 -18.08 -3.87 8.67
CA VAL A 127 -19.40 -3.33 8.28
C VAL A 127 -19.38 -1.80 8.27
N GLU A 128 -18.74 -1.19 9.27
CA GLU A 128 -18.60 0.27 9.33
C GLU A 128 -17.71 0.82 8.20
N GLY A 129 -16.61 0.15 7.86
CA GLY A 129 -15.73 0.51 6.76
C GLY A 129 -16.40 0.40 5.39
N GLU A 130 -17.18 -0.65 5.15
CA GLU A 130 -17.97 -0.79 3.93
C GLU A 130 -19.04 0.31 3.84
N ALA A 131 -19.69 0.65 4.97
CA ALA A 131 -20.66 1.73 5.02
C ALA A 131 -20.02 3.10 4.75
N ALA A 132 -18.83 3.36 5.29
CA ALA A 132 -18.06 4.59 5.07
C ALA A 132 -17.63 4.74 3.60
N ALA A 133 -17.06 3.68 3.01
CA ALA A 133 -16.73 3.67 1.57
C ALA A 133 -17.98 3.86 0.70
N ARG A 134 -19.11 3.22 1.04
CA ARG A 134 -20.38 3.43 0.34
C ARG A 134 -20.90 4.87 0.49
N ALA A 135 -20.68 5.50 1.64
CA ALA A 135 -21.06 6.89 1.88
C ALA A 135 -20.21 7.87 1.06
N ARG A 136 -18.92 7.58 0.87
CA ARG A 136 -18.01 8.36 0.01
C ARG A 136 -18.26 8.17 -1.49
N GLY A 137 -18.77 7.00 -1.93
CA GLY A 137 -19.03 6.67 -3.34
C GLY A 137 -20.49 6.62 -3.83
N ARG A 138 -21.40 7.50 -3.41
CA ARG A 138 -22.87 7.32 -3.63
C ARG A 138 -23.33 7.39 -5.11
N PRO A 139 -24.27 6.56 -5.63
CA PRO A 139 -24.88 5.33 -5.10
C PRO A 139 -24.28 4.05 -5.72
N ALA A 140 -24.60 2.91 -5.08
CA ALA A 140 -24.39 1.57 -5.62
C ALA A 140 -24.99 1.43 -7.04
N PRO A 141 -24.31 0.76 -7.99
CA PRO A 141 -25.06 0.04 -8.99
C PRO A 141 -25.94 -0.96 -8.23
N LEU A 142 -27.23 -0.97 -8.59
CA LEU A 142 -28.18 -1.96 -8.11
C LEU A 142 -27.52 -3.33 -8.01
N ALA A 143 -27.88 -4.03 -6.93
CA ALA A 143 -27.76 -5.47 -6.77
C ALA A 143 -27.56 -6.21 -8.10
N ALA A 144 -26.34 -6.68 -8.35
CA ALA A 144 -26.21 -8.01 -8.92
C ALA A 144 -26.53 -8.97 -7.77
N THR A 145 -27.82 -9.29 -7.68
CA THR A 145 -28.31 -10.44 -6.94
C THR A 145 -27.58 -11.67 -7.46
N ASN A 146 -26.50 -12.07 -6.80
CA ASN A 146 -26.07 -13.47 -6.85
C ASN A 146 -27.01 -14.22 -5.90
N GLU A 147 -28.22 -14.47 -6.39
CA GLU A 147 -29.01 -15.60 -5.91
C GLU A 147 -28.22 -16.86 -6.23
N GLU A 148 -27.38 -17.31 -5.32
CA GLU A 148 -26.95 -18.71 -5.34
C GLU A 148 -26.86 -19.25 -3.92
N GLY A 149 -28.00 -19.15 -3.24
CA GLY A 149 -28.34 -20.06 -2.16
C GLY A 149 -29.10 -21.26 -2.74
N ARG A 150 -28.46 -22.44 -2.65
CA ARG A 150 -29.06 -23.79 -2.65
C ARG A 150 -29.11 -24.54 -3.99
N ALA A 151 -28.02 -25.22 -4.30
CA ALA A 151 -28.09 -26.63 -4.68
C ALA A 151 -26.86 -27.38 -4.15
N SER A 152 -27.13 -28.55 -3.56
CA SER A 152 -26.23 -29.42 -2.82
C SER A 152 -24.97 -29.88 -3.59
N SER A 153 -23.91 -30.16 -2.82
CA SER A 153 -22.82 -31.14 -3.05
C SER A 153 -23.20 -32.37 -3.92
N PRO A 154 -22.24 -33.11 -4.56
CA PRO A 154 -20.86 -33.36 -4.10
C PRO A 154 -19.73 -33.33 -5.17
N ALA A 155 -18.49 -33.44 -4.66
CA ALA A 155 -17.17 -33.47 -5.32
C ALA A 155 -16.93 -34.71 -6.26
N PRO A 156 -15.70 -35.06 -6.74
CA PRO A 156 -14.38 -34.38 -6.82
C PRO A 156 -13.65 -34.53 -8.20
N ARG A 157 -12.52 -33.83 -8.43
CA ARG A 157 -11.21 -34.37 -8.91
C ARG A 157 -10.32 -33.34 -9.64
N ARG A 158 -9.13 -33.12 -9.05
CA ARG A 158 -7.78 -32.89 -9.65
C ARG A 158 -7.69 -32.11 -10.97
N ARG A 159 -6.88 -31.05 -10.94
CA ARG A 159 -5.52 -31.07 -11.52
C ARG A 159 -4.62 -29.98 -10.92
N ARG A 160 -3.44 -30.44 -10.47
CA ARG A 160 -2.25 -29.63 -10.24
C ARG A 160 -2.00 -28.68 -11.41
N ARG A 161 -1.72 -27.41 -11.11
CA ARG A 161 -0.61 -26.71 -11.77
C ARG A 161 0.07 -25.79 -10.75
N ALA A 162 1.30 -26.18 -10.44
CA ALA A 162 2.23 -25.45 -9.60
C ALA A 162 2.85 -24.27 -10.38
N ASN A 163 3.38 -23.31 -9.61
CA ASN A 163 4.20 -22.15 -10.00
C ASN A 163 3.51 -21.03 -10.79
N ALA A 164 3.03 -20.04 -10.07
CA ALA A 164 3.14 -18.64 -10.50
C ALA A 164 4.35 -18.03 -9.76
N PRO A 165 5.28 -17.34 -10.45
CA PRO A 165 6.43 -16.73 -9.79
C PRO A 165 5.98 -15.64 -8.80
N PRO A 166 6.72 -15.42 -7.70
CA PRO A 166 6.42 -14.35 -6.76
C PRO A 166 6.50 -13.00 -7.50
N ARG A 167 5.48 -12.17 -7.28
CA ARG A 167 5.33 -10.85 -7.89
C ARG A 167 6.58 -10.01 -7.58
N ALA A 168 7.41 -9.78 -8.60
CA ALA A 168 8.63 -8.99 -8.49
C ALA A 168 8.32 -7.61 -7.90
N ALA A 169 9.21 -7.11 -7.04
CA ALA A 169 9.16 -5.76 -6.50
C ALA A 169 9.01 -4.75 -7.66
N PRO A 170 8.38 -3.57 -7.43
CA PRO A 170 8.30 -2.56 -8.47
C PRO A 170 9.72 -2.29 -9.01
N PRO A 171 9.90 -2.27 -10.34
CA PRO A 171 11.20 -1.98 -10.93
C PRO A 171 11.64 -0.62 -10.41
N THR A 172 12.76 -0.57 -9.68
CA THR A 172 13.39 0.67 -9.25
C THR A 172 14.69 0.85 -10.04
N PRO A 173 15.08 2.10 -10.35
CA PRO A 173 16.34 2.35 -11.05
C PRO A 173 17.54 1.87 -10.22
N GLU A 174 17.43 1.86 -8.89
CA GLU A 174 18.48 1.37 -7.99
C GLU A 174 18.64 -0.15 -8.07
N ALA A 175 17.53 -0.90 -8.10
CA ALA A 175 17.57 -2.35 -8.32
C ALA A 175 18.15 -2.71 -9.69
N ALA A 176 17.81 -1.95 -10.74
CA ALA A 176 18.39 -2.15 -12.06
C ALA A 176 19.90 -1.89 -12.10
N ARG A 177 20.38 -0.89 -11.36
CA ARG A 177 21.81 -0.60 -11.21
C ARG A 177 22.53 -1.71 -10.46
N ALA A 178 21.91 -2.29 -9.44
CA ALA A 178 22.45 -3.45 -8.74
C ALA A 178 22.66 -4.63 -9.70
N LEU A 179 21.67 -4.94 -10.55
CA LEU A 179 21.79 -5.99 -11.58
C LEU A 179 22.96 -5.74 -12.54
N ILE A 180 23.22 -4.49 -12.92
CA ILE A 180 24.38 -4.16 -13.78
C ILE A 180 25.70 -4.47 -13.06
N VAL A 181 25.80 -4.15 -11.76
CA VAL A 181 26.98 -4.43 -10.94
C VAL A 181 27.18 -5.93 -10.74
N GLU A 182 26.09 -6.70 -10.60
CA GLU A 182 26.13 -8.16 -10.48
C GLU A 182 26.41 -8.88 -11.81
N GLY A 183 26.48 -8.13 -12.92
CA GLY A 183 26.76 -8.66 -14.26
C GLY A 183 25.52 -9.10 -15.04
N GLU A 184 24.32 -8.89 -14.48
CA GLU A 184 23.02 -9.21 -15.07
C GLU A 184 22.48 -8.06 -15.93
N ALA A 185 23.35 -7.51 -16.78
CA ALA A 185 23.06 -6.30 -17.56
C ALA A 185 21.93 -6.49 -18.60
N GLU A 186 21.66 -7.71 -19.08
CA GLU A 186 20.51 -7.98 -19.94
C GLU A 186 19.18 -7.84 -19.19
N GLU A 187 19.15 -8.27 -17.93
CA GLU A 187 17.95 -8.16 -17.09
C GLU A 187 17.69 -6.70 -16.69
N ALA A 188 18.76 -5.95 -16.38
CA ALA A 188 18.68 -4.51 -16.15
C ALA A 188 18.16 -3.74 -17.39
N LEU A 189 18.60 -4.12 -18.60
CA LEU A 189 18.13 -3.52 -19.85
C LEU A 189 16.64 -3.83 -20.10
N ALA A 190 16.22 -5.08 -19.87
CA ALA A 190 14.83 -5.48 -19.99
C ALA A 190 13.95 -4.71 -18.99
N LEU A 191 14.43 -4.53 -17.76
CA LEU A 191 13.75 -3.78 -16.73
C LEU A 191 13.58 -2.30 -17.13
N ALA A 192 14.65 -1.66 -17.61
CA ALA A 192 14.60 -0.26 -18.02
C ALA A 192 13.60 0.00 -19.16
N ARG A 193 13.47 -0.95 -20.10
CA ARG A 193 12.50 -0.88 -21.22
C ARG A 193 11.07 -1.23 -20.84
N SER A 194 10.87 -1.90 -19.70
CA SER A 194 9.55 -2.26 -19.19
C SER A 194 8.83 -1.10 -18.49
N VAL A 195 9.57 -0.04 -18.14
CA VAL A 195 9.08 1.14 -17.41
C VAL A 195 8.93 2.32 -18.38
N PRO A 196 7.94 3.22 -18.19
CA PRO A 196 7.82 4.44 -19.00
C PRO A 196 9.14 5.23 -19.05
N PRO A 197 9.52 5.75 -20.23
CA PRO A 197 10.78 6.44 -20.42
C PRO A 197 10.84 7.68 -19.53
N SER A 198 11.83 7.71 -18.65
CA SER A 198 12.17 8.88 -17.84
C SER A 198 13.69 9.09 -17.87
N PRO A 199 14.19 10.30 -17.59
CA PRO A 199 15.63 10.58 -17.63
C PRO A 199 16.42 9.58 -16.79
N THR A 200 15.95 9.30 -15.57
CA THR A 200 16.57 8.34 -14.64
C THR A 200 16.64 6.92 -15.20
N TRP A 201 15.59 6.46 -15.89
CA TRP A 201 15.56 5.13 -16.52
C TRP A 201 16.38 5.07 -17.81
N ARG A 202 16.51 6.17 -18.55
CA ARG A 202 17.39 6.25 -19.72
C ARG A 202 18.87 6.14 -19.34
N TYR A 203 19.28 6.75 -18.23
CA TYR A 203 20.63 6.57 -17.69
C TYR A 203 20.89 5.09 -17.33
N VAL A 204 19.91 4.40 -16.73
CA VAL A 204 20.01 2.96 -16.43
C VAL A 204 20.07 2.11 -17.70
N GLU A 205 19.27 2.42 -18.73
CA GLU A 205 19.35 1.76 -20.03
C GLU A 205 20.75 1.94 -20.66
N ALA A 206 21.31 3.15 -20.59
CA ALA A 206 22.64 3.45 -21.12
C ALA A 206 23.75 2.68 -20.39
N ASP A 207 23.70 2.61 -19.06
CA ASP A 207 24.64 1.83 -18.24
C ASP A 207 24.53 0.33 -18.53
N ALA A 208 23.32 -0.21 -18.69
CA ALA A 208 23.11 -1.61 -19.08
C ALA A 208 23.67 -1.91 -20.48
N LEU A 209 23.41 -1.05 -21.46
CA LEU A 209 23.95 -1.19 -22.81
C LEU A 209 25.48 -1.11 -22.83
N ARG A 210 26.07 -0.25 -21.99
CA ARG A 210 27.52 -0.15 -21.82
C ARG A 210 28.10 -1.44 -21.25
N ALA A 211 27.50 -1.99 -20.20
CA ALA A 211 27.93 -3.24 -19.57
C ALA A 211 27.85 -4.44 -20.54
N LEU A 212 26.91 -4.42 -21.49
CA LEU A 212 26.79 -5.42 -22.56
C LEU A 212 27.74 -5.20 -23.75
N GLY A 213 28.62 -4.19 -23.69
CA GLY A 213 29.55 -3.86 -24.76
C GLY A 213 28.91 -3.16 -25.96
N ARG A 214 27.65 -2.70 -25.86
CA ARG A 214 26.91 -2.03 -26.94
C ARG A 214 27.14 -0.51 -26.90
N GLY A 215 28.40 -0.08 -27.02
CA GLY A 215 28.82 1.30 -26.80
C GLY A 215 28.11 2.36 -27.66
N ALA A 216 27.82 2.07 -28.93
CA ALA A 216 27.12 3.00 -29.82
C ALA A 216 25.67 3.26 -29.37
N ALA A 217 24.98 2.22 -28.91
CA ALA A 217 23.62 2.34 -28.38
C ALA A 217 23.59 3.02 -27.01
N ALA A 218 24.60 2.76 -26.17
CA ALA A 218 24.75 3.44 -24.88
C ALA A 218 24.95 4.95 -25.04
N ALA A 219 25.79 5.38 -26.00
CA ALA A 219 26.02 6.80 -26.27
C ALA A 219 24.73 7.52 -26.71
N SER A 220 23.94 6.90 -27.60
CA SER A 220 22.64 7.45 -28.02
C SER A 220 21.63 7.54 -26.87
N ALA A 221 21.65 6.61 -25.92
CA ALA A 221 20.76 6.63 -24.76
C ALA A 221 21.16 7.70 -23.75
N TYR A 222 22.45 7.98 -23.55
CA TYR A 222 22.92 9.11 -22.73
C TYR A 222 22.56 10.47 -23.34
N ASP A 223 22.66 10.61 -24.66
CA ASP A 223 22.31 11.85 -25.37
C ASP A 223 20.81 12.17 -25.23
N ASP A 224 19.95 11.17 -25.41
CA ASP A 224 18.50 11.31 -25.22
C ASP A 224 18.14 11.61 -23.76
N ALA A 225 18.84 11.00 -22.79
CA ALA A 225 18.66 11.30 -21.38
C ALA A 225 19.06 12.74 -21.02
N ALA A 226 20.07 13.30 -21.69
CA ALA A 226 20.53 14.67 -21.50
C ALA A 226 19.61 15.69 -22.18
N GLY A 227 19.11 15.39 -23.38
CA GLY A 227 18.19 16.27 -24.12
C GLY A 227 16.81 16.45 -23.46
N GLY A 228 16.37 15.51 -22.63
CA GLY A 228 15.11 15.59 -21.89
C GLY A 228 15.07 16.57 -20.70
N LEU A 229 16.20 17.21 -20.35
CA LEU A 229 16.30 18.21 -19.28
C LEU A 229 16.16 19.66 -19.78
N GLU A 230 16.18 19.90 -21.09
CA GLU A 230 16.10 21.24 -21.70
C GLU A 230 14.73 21.60 -22.31
N GLY A 231 13.69 20.79 -22.04
CA GLY A 231 12.33 20.96 -22.58
C GLY A 231 11.30 21.41 -21.55
#